data_AF-A0A1W9WVT0-F1
#
_entry.id   AF-A0A1W9WVT0-F1
#
_cell.length_a   1.000
_cell.length_b   1.000
_cell.length_c   1.000
_cell.angle_alpha   90.00
_cell.angle_beta   90.00
_cell.angle_gamma   90.00
#
_symmetry.space_group_name_H-M   'P 1'
#
loop_
_entity.id
_entity.type
_entity.pdbx_description
1 polymer ?
#
loop_
_entity_poly.entity_id
_entity_poly.type
_entity_poly.pdbx_seq_one_letter_code
_entity_poly.pdbx_strand_id
1 'polypeptide(L)'
;MTLFRGLADDLPLKQWLFEKIFPAEAKYLNPDTVYWGSLLGCLEMIASGTTCIADGYFFQDETVRAVHESGLRGLIAQGIIDFPAPGVPDPTKNLMVAKEFIERWLGFSTLITPGLFCHSPVTCSEQTLKGAWEISRRFDLPLQIHLSETSDEINEIIKRTGKRPVFYLDRLGLIDKGLIAAHAIHLDEMEISRVFKKGMKIVHVPESNMKLCAGIAPIRDMVNAGLTVGLGTDGCSSNNNLDWE
;
A
#
# COMPACT_ATOMS: atom_id res chain seq x y z
N MET A 1 8.47 6.69 -2.02
CA MET A 1 8.48 8.17 -2.13
C MET A 1 9.71 8.87 -1.53
N THR A 2 10.86 8.20 -1.36
CA THR A 2 12.04 8.74 -0.64
C THR A 2 12.57 10.07 -1.20
N LEU A 3 12.55 10.25 -2.53
CA LEU A 3 13.04 11.46 -3.20
C LEU A 3 12.13 12.69 -3.01
N PHE A 4 10.90 12.49 -2.54
CA PHE A 4 9.92 13.55 -2.29
C PHE A 4 9.83 13.91 -0.81
N ARG A 5 10.88 13.63 -0.03
CA ARG A 5 10.94 13.91 1.40
C ARG A 5 10.67 15.38 1.69
N GLY A 6 9.64 15.66 2.51
CA GLY A 6 9.25 17.03 2.87
C GLY A 6 8.86 17.92 1.69
N LEU A 7 8.48 17.34 0.54
CA LEU A 7 8.10 18.13 -0.65
C LEU A 7 6.83 18.96 -0.42
N ALA A 8 5.88 18.41 0.34
CA ALA A 8 4.55 18.99 0.53
C ALA A 8 4.06 18.67 1.95
N ASP A 9 4.48 19.46 2.93
CA ASP A 9 4.02 19.36 4.32
C ASP A 9 2.77 20.22 4.55
N ASP A 10 2.12 20.02 5.70
CA ASP A 10 0.99 20.83 6.21
C ASP A 10 -0.27 20.88 5.32
N LEU A 11 -0.58 19.77 4.65
CA LEU A 11 -1.77 19.62 3.79
C LEU A 11 -2.64 18.42 4.19
N PRO A 12 -3.98 18.52 4.11
CA PRO A 12 -4.86 17.36 4.22
C PRO A 12 -4.62 16.34 3.10
N LEU A 13 -4.83 15.04 3.37
CA LEU A 13 -4.55 13.92 2.46
C LEU A 13 -5.00 14.16 1.01
N LYS A 14 -6.25 14.61 0.80
CA LYS A 14 -6.79 14.81 -0.56
C LYS A 14 -6.03 15.89 -1.34
N GLN A 15 -5.73 17.02 -0.70
CA GLN A 15 -4.96 18.11 -1.35
C GLN A 15 -3.52 17.66 -1.59
N TRP A 16 -2.92 17.01 -0.58
CA TRP A 16 -1.58 16.45 -0.67
C TRP A 16 -1.44 15.47 -1.85
N LEU A 17 -2.33 14.49 -1.98
CA LEU A 17 -2.32 13.52 -3.08
C LEU A 17 -2.52 14.18 -4.44
N PHE A 18 -3.66 14.85 -4.64
CA PHE A 18 -4.10 15.24 -5.99
C PHE A 18 -3.45 16.53 -6.50
N GLU A 19 -3.02 17.43 -5.61
CA GLU A 19 -2.45 18.73 -6.02
C GLU A 19 -0.92 18.76 -5.95
N LYS A 20 -0.29 17.86 -5.18
CA LYS A 20 1.17 17.84 -4.97
C LYS A 20 1.82 16.54 -5.39
N ILE A 21 1.43 15.41 -4.77
CA ILE A 21 2.13 14.14 -4.95
C ILE A 21 1.91 13.55 -6.34
N PHE A 22 0.68 13.30 -6.78
CA PHE A 22 0.43 12.73 -8.11
C PHE A 22 1.02 13.58 -9.25
N PRO A 23 0.93 14.94 -9.23
CA PRO A 23 1.63 15.76 -10.21
C PRO A 23 3.16 15.63 -10.16
N ALA A 24 3.76 15.55 -8.97
CA ALA A 24 5.20 15.35 -8.83
C ALA A 24 5.62 13.97 -9.34
N GLU A 25 4.87 12.93 -9.00
CA GLU A 25 5.10 11.56 -9.46
C GLU A 25 5.02 11.46 -10.98
N ALA A 26 3.97 12.01 -11.58
CA ALA A 26 3.79 12.01 -13.04
C ALA A 26 4.93 12.73 -13.77
N LYS A 27 5.54 13.74 -13.14
CA LYS A 27 6.62 14.54 -13.74
C LYS A 27 8.01 13.94 -13.54
N TYR A 28 8.26 13.33 -12.39
CA TYR A 28 9.62 12.99 -11.94
C TYR A 28 9.89 11.50 -11.76
N LEU A 29 8.86 10.65 -11.66
CA LEU A 29 9.09 9.20 -11.59
C LEU A 29 9.46 8.63 -12.95
N ASN A 30 10.57 7.91 -12.97
CA ASN A 30 11.06 7.08 -14.04
C ASN A 30 11.90 5.94 -13.42
N PRO A 31 12.34 4.93 -14.21
CA PRO A 31 13.13 3.83 -13.67
C PRO A 31 14.35 4.29 -12.84
N ASP A 32 15.14 5.25 -13.34
CA ASP A 32 16.34 5.72 -12.63
C ASP A 32 16.00 6.37 -11.28
N THR A 33 14.98 7.23 -11.23
CA THR A 33 14.59 7.89 -9.98
C THR A 33 13.99 6.91 -8.97
N VAL A 34 13.27 5.89 -9.42
CA VAL A 34 12.78 4.81 -8.54
C VAL A 34 13.93 3.96 -8.02
N TYR A 35 14.91 3.59 -8.85
CA TYR A 35 16.09 2.83 -8.41
C TYR A 35 16.85 3.57 -7.31
N TRP A 36 17.28 4.81 -7.58
CA TRP A 36 18.08 5.59 -6.63
C TRP A 36 17.29 5.99 -5.38
N GLY A 37 16.00 6.31 -5.52
CA GLY A 37 15.13 6.59 -4.39
C GLY A 37 14.92 5.37 -3.48
N SER A 38 14.77 4.18 -4.08
CA SER A 38 14.63 2.93 -3.34
C SER A 38 15.92 2.57 -2.62
N LEU A 39 17.08 2.68 -3.29
CA LEU A 39 18.37 2.38 -2.68
C LEU A 39 18.68 3.34 -1.52
N LEU A 40 18.37 4.64 -1.67
CA LEU A 40 18.47 5.60 -0.57
C LEU A 40 17.60 5.20 0.62
N GLY A 41 16.36 4.77 0.37
CA GLY A 41 15.47 4.29 1.42
C GLY A 41 16.00 3.03 2.11
N CYS A 42 16.56 2.08 1.34
CA CYS A 42 17.18 0.87 1.89
C CYS A 42 18.33 1.20 2.83
N LEU A 43 19.19 2.17 2.48
CA LEU A 43 20.31 2.58 3.33
C LEU A 43 19.83 3.17 4.67
N GLU A 44 18.82 4.03 4.64
CA GLU A 44 18.20 4.59 5.85
C GLU A 44 17.60 3.50 6.74
N MET A 45 16.81 2.60 6.14
CA MET A 45 16.18 1.48 6.84
C MET A 45 17.20 0.51 7.45
N ILE A 46 18.29 0.19 6.75
CA ILE A 46 19.38 -0.63 7.30
C ILE A 46 20.04 0.09 8.49
N ALA A 47 20.26 1.40 8.38
CA ALA A 47 20.87 2.19 9.44
C ALA A 47 19.99 2.26 10.71
N SER A 48 18.66 2.20 10.57
CA SER A 48 17.70 2.10 11.68
C SER A 48 17.35 0.65 12.08
N GLY A 49 18.06 -0.35 11.55
CA GLY A 49 17.89 -1.76 11.95
C GLY A 49 16.70 -2.48 11.32
N THR A 50 16.01 -1.89 10.35
CA THR A 50 14.97 -2.56 9.56
C THR A 50 15.61 -3.64 8.68
N THR A 51 15.12 -4.88 8.77
CA THR A 51 15.62 -6.02 7.99
C THR A 51 14.63 -6.54 6.94
N CYS A 52 13.36 -6.15 7.02
CA CYS A 52 12.31 -6.59 6.13
C CYS A 52 11.31 -5.48 5.85
N ILE A 53 10.89 -5.34 4.59
CA ILE A 53 9.96 -4.29 4.16
C ILE A 53 8.78 -4.86 3.37
N ALA A 54 7.68 -4.10 3.34
CA ALA A 54 6.61 -4.25 2.36
C ALA A 54 6.50 -2.92 1.61
N ASP A 55 6.76 -2.94 0.30
CA ASP A 55 6.71 -1.77 -0.57
C ASP A 55 5.61 -1.95 -1.62
N GLY A 56 4.95 -0.85 -1.98
CA GLY A 56 3.94 -0.79 -3.01
C GLY A 56 4.03 0.53 -3.75
N TYR A 57 4.58 0.50 -4.96
CA TYR A 57 4.82 1.72 -5.74
C TYR A 57 4.83 1.46 -7.26
N PHE A 58 5.34 2.41 -8.03
CA PHE A 58 5.50 2.31 -9.49
C PHE A 58 6.94 1.89 -9.88
N PHE A 59 7.11 1.40 -11.11
CA PHE A 59 8.41 0.90 -11.63
C PHE A 59 9.11 -0.10 -10.71
N GLN A 60 8.36 -1.05 -10.15
CA GLN A 60 8.82 -1.91 -9.06
C GLN A 60 9.95 -2.87 -9.44
N ASP A 61 10.21 -3.09 -10.73
CA ASP A 61 11.43 -3.75 -11.21
C ASP A 61 12.70 -3.13 -10.60
N GLU A 62 12.74 -1.80 -10.52
CA GLU A 62 13.89 -1.07 -10.00
C GLU A 62 13.95 -1.12 -8.47
N THR A 63 12.80 -1.14 -7.79
CA THR A 63 12.72 -1.40 -6.36
C THR A 63 13.21 -2.80 -6.01
N VAL A 64 12.83 -3.82 -6.79
CA VAL A 64 13.32 -5.20 -6.59
C VAL A 64 14.85 -5.23 -6.67
N ARG A 65 15.44 -4.58 -7.69
CA ARG A 65 16.89 -4.50 -7.84
C ARG A 65 17.55 -3.81 -6.64
N ALA A 66 17.09 -2.62 -6.28
CA ALA A 66 17.66 -1.85 -5.17
C ALA A 66 17.57 -2.62 -3.84
N VAL A 67 16.42 -3.21 -3.53
CA VAL A 67 16.21 -3.98 -2.30
C VAL A 67 17.10 -5.24 -2.29
N HIS A 68 17.16 -5.96 -3.41
CA HIS A 68 18.01 -7.14 -3.51
C HIS A 68 19.51 -6.81 -3.34
N GLU A 69 19.99 -5.76 -4.00
CA GLU A 69 21.38 -5.30 -3.91
C GLU A 69 21.73 -4.80 -2.50
N SER A 70 20.77 -4.23 -1.77
CA SER A 70 20.95 -3.80 -0.38
C SER A 70 21.03 -4.95 0.62
N GLY A 71 20.60 -6.16 0.24
CA GLY A 71 20.54 -7.34 1.12
C GLY A 71 19.30 -7.40 2.02
N LEU A 72 18.34 -6.48 1.88
CA LEU A 72 17.08 -6.50 2.61
C LEU A 72 16.13 -7.60 2.11
N ARG A 73 15.25 -8.06 3.00
CA ARG A 73 14.07 -8.88 2.62
C ARG A 73 12.92 -7.96 2.24
N GLY A 74 12.18 -8.28 1.17
CA GLY A 74 11.10 -7.40 0.71
C GLY A 74 9.91 -8.14 0.11
N LEU A 75 8.70 -7.73 0.50
CA LEU A 75 7.49 -7.88 -0.32
C LEU A 75 7.38 -6.65 -1.20
N ILE A 76 7.66 -6.79 -2.50
CA ILE A 76 7.74 -5.67 -3.45
C ILE A 76 6.56 -5.77 -4.40
N ALA A 77 5.62 -4.82 -4.34
CA ALA A 77 4.33 -4.95 -4.99
C ALA A 77 4.06 -3.92 -6.07
N GLN A 78 3.68 -4.40 -7.26
CA GLN A 78 3.30 -3.55 -8.38
C GLN A 78 2.01 -2.78 -8.08
N GLY A 79 2.11 -1.45 -8.11
CA GLY A 79 1.00 -0.53 -7.95
C GLY A 79 -0.04 -0.64 -9.07
N ILE A 80 -1.31 -0.64 -8.68
CA ILE A 80 -2.49 -0.74 -9.53
C ILE A 80 -3.45 0.39 -9.17
N ILE A 81 -3.90 1.12 -10.20
CA ILE A 81 -4.84 2.24 -10.06
C ILE A 81 -5.65 2.46 -11.35
N ASP A 82 -6.91 2.92 -11.25
CA ASP A 82 -7.80 3.02 -12.43
C ASP A 82 -7.70 4.36 -13.17
N PHE A 83 -6.53 5.00 -13.13
CA PHE A 83 -6.21 6.17 -13.92
C PHE A 83 -4.74 6.14 -14.36
N PRO A 84 -4.35 6.94 -15.38
CA PRO A 84 -2.97 6.95 -15.87
C PRO A 84 -1.96 7.21 -14.74
N ALA A 85 -0.96 6.34 -14.61
CA ALA A 85 0.06 6.41 -13.59
C ALA A 85 1.46 6.13 -14.16
N PRO A 86 2.54 6.53 -13.46
CA PRO A 86 3.90 6.26 -13.91
C PRO A 86 4.14 4.76 -14.17
N GLY A 87 4.73 4.46 -15.32
CA GLY A 87 4.99 3.08 -15.78
C GLY A 87 3.81 2.40 -16.48
N VAL A 88 2.57 2.80 -16.20
CA VAL A 88 1.36 2.26 -16.86
C VAL A 88 0.40 3.40 -17.25
N PRO A 89 0.61 4.04 -18.41
CA PRO A 89 -0.24 5.15 -18.86
C PRO A 89 -1.68 4.74 -19.20
N ASP A 90 -1.87 3.49 -19.62
CA ASP A 90 -3.18 2.90 -19.93
C ASP A 90 -3.63 2.01 -18.76
N PRO A 91 -4.55 2.48 -17.89
CA PRO A 91 -4.94 1.77 -16.68
C PRO A 91 -5.61 0.41 -16.97
N THR A 92 -6.15 0.20 -18.17
CA THR A 92 -6.73 -1.10 -18.55
C THR A 92 -5.69 -2.23 -18.58
N LYS A 93 -4.40 -1.87 -18.67
CA LYS A 93 -3.28 -2.80 -18.67
C LYS A 93 -2.72 -3.09 -17.27
N ASN A 94 -3.16 -2.41 -16.21
CA ASN A 94 -2.53 -2.53 -14.88
C ASN A 94 -2.52 -3.97 -14.35
N LEU A 95 -3.64 -4.71 -14.48
CA LEU A 95 -3.70 -6.10 -14.04
C LEU A 95 -2.74 -7.02 -14.83
N MET A 96 -2.60 -6.78 -16.13
CA MET A 96 -1.66 -7.51 -16.98
C MET A 96 -0.21 -7.20 -16.58
N VAL A 97 0.14 -5.91 -16.42
CA VAL A 97 1.48 -5.48 -16.00
C VAL A 97 1.83 -6.04 -14.62
N ALA A 98 0.91 -6.00 -13.66
CA ALA A 98 1.15 -6.56 -12.34
C ALA A 98 1.31 -8.09 -12.34
N LYS A 99 0.56 -8.79 -13.19
CA LYS A 99 0.74 -10.23 -13.43
C LYS A 99 2.12 -10.53 -14.04
N GLU A 100 2.52 -9.78 -15.06
CA GLU A 100 3.84 -9.92 -15.71
C GLU A 100 4.99 -9.62 -14.74
N PHE A 101 4.82 -8.63 -13.86
CA PHE A 101 5.78 -8.33 -12.79
C PHE A 101 5.96 -9.53 -11.85
N ILE A 102 4.86 -10.15 -11.38
CA ILE A 102 4.93 -11.38 -10.58
C ILE A 102 5.65 -12.49 -11.36
N GLU A 103 5.23 -12.76 -12.61
CA GLU A 103 5.81 -13.83 -13.43
C GLU A 103 7.31 -13.65 -13.67
N ARG A 104 7.78 -12.40 -13.74
CA ARG A 104 9.20 -12.05 -13.93
C ARG A 104 10.05 -12.26 -12.67
N TRP A 105 9.52 -11.88 -11.50
CA TRP A 105 10.31 -11.81 -10.26
C TRP A 105 10.05 -12.96 -9.28
N LEU A 106 9.02 -13.77 -9.52
CA LEU A 106 8.72 -14.91 -8.65
C LEU A 106 9.86 -15.93 -8.74
N GLY A 107 10.46 -16.25 -7.59
CA GLY A 107 11.60 -17.18 -7.52
C GLY A 107 12.95 -16.57 -7.90
N PHE A 108 13.02 -15.27 -8.21
CA PHE A 108 14.27 -14.58 -8.54
C PHE A 108 15.28 -14.61 -7.39
N SER A 109 14.82 -14.43 -6.14
CA SER A 109 15.67 -14.34 -4.95
C SER A 109 14.93 -14.90 -3.74
N THR A 110 15.66 -15.52 -2.80
CA THR A 110 15.11 -15.97 -1.52
C THR A 110 14.79 -14.82 -0.56
N LEU A 111 15.19 -13.59 -0.90
CA LEU A 111 14.91 -12.37 -0.13
C LEU A 111 13.71 -11.58 -0.68
N ILE A 112 13.35 -11.77 -1.96
CA ILE A 112 12.33 -10.96 -2.62
C ILE A 112 11.08 -11.80 -2.88
N THR A 113 9.93 -11.28 -2.45
CA THR A 113 8.61 -11.78 -2.81
C THR A 113 7.91 -10.70 -3.65
N PRO A 114 7.58 -10.92 -4.93
CA PRO A 114 6.77 -9.97 -5.67
C PRO A 114 5.33 -9.99 -5.14
N GLY A 115 4.59 -8.90 -5.31
CA GLY A 115 3.20 -8.78 -4.87
C GLY A 115 2.37 -7.83 -5.72
N LEU A 116 1.14 -7.61 -5.26
CA LEU A 116 0.19 -6.68 -5.84
C LEU A 116 -0.16 -5.59 -4.83
N PHE A 117 -0.30 -4.36 -5.30
CA PHE A 117 -0.73 -3.24 -4.47
C PHE A 117 -1.85 -2.49 -5.20
N CYS A 118 -3.09 -2.69 -4.78
CA CYS A 118 -4.20 -1.84 -5.20
C CYS A 118 -4.19 -0.59 -4.32
N HIS A 119 -4.13 0.60 -4.92
CA HIS A 119 -3.94 1.82 -4.14
C HIS A 119 -5.02 2.00 -3.05
N SER A 120 -6.31 2.01 -3.40
CA SER A 120 -7.41 2.05 -2.44
C SER A 120 -8.75 1.67 -3.07
N PRO A 121 -9.80 1.36 -2.28
CA PRO A 121 -11.16 1.13 -2.79
C PRO A 121 -11.77 2.34 -3.53
N VAL A 122 -11.24 3.55 -3.30
CA VAL A 122 -11.71 4.79 -3.97
C VAL A 122 -11.15 4.91 -5.38
N THR A 123 -9.95 4.37 -5.60
CA THR A 123 -9.15 4.54 -6.82
C THR A 123 -9.07 3.29 -7.68
N CYS A 124 -9.59 2.16 -7.19
CA CYS A 124 -9.71 0.90 -7.90
C CYS A 124 -11.19 0.47 -7.95
N SER A 125 -11.68 0.21 -9.15
CA SER A 125 -13.04 -0.30 -9.41
C SER A 125 -13.22 -1.71 -8.87
N GLU A 126 -14.48 -2.15 -8.77
CA GLU A 126 -14.82 -3.52 -8.39
C GLU A 126 -14.13 -4.56 -9.30
N GLN A 127 -14.05 -4.28 -10.61
CA GLN A 127 -13.40 -5.17 -11.57
C GLN A 127 -11.90 -5.26 -11.31
N THR A 128 -11.24 -4.12 -11.09
CA THR A 128 -9.80 -4.08 -10.77
C THR A 128 -9.48 -4.79 -9.46
N LEU A 129 -10.26 -4.54 -8.41
CA LEU A 129 -10.09 -5.18 -7.10
C LEU A 129 -10.25 -6.71 -7.18
N LYS A 130 -11.29 -7.19 -7.87
CA LYS A 130 -11.51 -8.63 -8.08
C LYS A 130 -10.40 -9.25 -8.92
N GLY A 131 -10.01 -8.61 -10.02
CA GLY A 131 -8.95 -9.11 -10.90
C GLY A 131 -7.60 -9.21 -10.18
N ALA A 132 -7.24 -8.20 -9.39
CA ALA A 132 -6.01 -8.22 -8.59
C ALA A 132 -6.06 -9.35 -7.54
N TRP A 133 -7.22 -9.55 -6.90
CA TRP A 133 -7.42 -10.63 -5.94
C TRP A 133 -7.32 -12.02 -6.58
N GLU A 134 -7.89 -12.21 -7.75
CA GLU A 134 -7.78 -13.46 -8.52
C GLU A 134 -6.31 -13.78 -8.87
N ILE A 135 -5.53 -12.78 -9.28
CA ILE A 135 -4.09 -12.94 -9.54
C ILE A 135 -3.37 -13.31 -8.24
N SER A 136 -3.57 -12.55 -7.16
CA SER A 136 -3.00 -12.82 -5.84
C SER A 136 -3.24 -14.27 -5.40
N ARG A 137 -4.48 -14.75 -5.50
CA ARG A 137 -4.87 -16.12 -5.15
C ARG A 137 -4.27 -17.19 -6.07
N ARG A 138 -4.14 -16.89 -7.36
CA ARG A 138 -3.55 -17.82 -8.33
C ARG A 138 -2.06 -18.07 -8.06
N PHE A 139 -1.33 -17.04 -7.62
CA PHE A 139 0.10 -17.15 -7.31
C PHE A 139 0.39 -17.41 -5.82
N ASP A 140 -0.64 -17.46 -4.97
CA ASP A 140 -0.53 -17.56 -3.50
C ASP A 140 0.34 -16.42 -2.90
N LEU A 141 0.15 -15.21 -3.40
CA LEU A 141 0.90 -14.01 -3.00
C LEU A 141 -0.01 -12.98 -2.31
N PRO A 142 0.51 -12.17 -1.35
CA PRO A 142 -0.29 -11.15 -0.69
C PRO A 142 -0.78 -10.04 -1.63
N LEU A 143 -1.94 -9.47 -1.31
CA LEU A 143 -2.44 -8.22 -1.87
C LEU A 143 -2.36 -7.12 -0.81
N GLN A 144 -1.75 -6.00 -1.14
CA GLN A 144 -1.68 -4.81 -0.30
C GLN A 144 -2.73 -3.78 -0.73
N ILE A 145 -3.28 -3.02 0.23
CA ILE A 145 -4.25 -1.94 -0.04
C ILE A 145 -4.28 -0.89 1.08
N HIS A 146 -4.47 0.40 0.76
CA HIS A 146 -4.89 1.39 1.76
C HIS A 146 -6.38 1.25 2.03
N LEU A 147 -6.78 1.15 3.30
CA LEU A 147 -8.16 0.87 3.67
C LEU A 147 -8.62 1.68 4.88
N SER A 148 -9.78 2.34 4.75
CA SER A 148 -10.42 3.10 5.82
C SER A 148 -9.46 4.10 6.48
N GLU A 149 -8.67 4.80 5.66
CA GLU A 149 -7.67 5.78 6.08
C GLU A 149 -8.32 7.08 6.52
N THR A 150 -9.34 7.56 5.79
CA THR A 150 -10.03 8.82 6.13
C THR A 150 -11.54 8.66 6.20
N SER A 151 -12.19 9.53 6.95
CA SER A 151 -13.66 9.59 6.97
C SER A 151 -14.26 9.92 5.60
N ASP A 152 -13.55 10.72 4.78
CA ASP A 152 -13.93 11.01 3.40
C ASP A 152 -13.94 9.77 2.52
N GLU A 153 -12.92 8.90 2.65
CA GLU A 153 -12.88 7.60 1.97
C GLU A 153 -14.11 6.76 2.32
N ILE A 154 -14.43 6.63 3.61
CA ILE A 154 -15.60 5.87 4.07
C ILE A 154 -16.88 6.41 3.46
N ASN A 155 -17.10 7.72 3.53
CA ASN A 155 -18.30 8.36 3.04
C ASN A 155 -18.46 8.13 1.53
N GLU A 156 -17.38 8.23 0.76
CA GLU A 156 -17.39 8.00 -0.68
C GLU A 156 -17.71 6.53 -1.01
N ILE A 157 -17.13 5.57 -0.29
CA ILE A 157 -17.42 4.14 -0.49
C ILE A 157 -18.86 3.79 -0.10
N ILE A 158 -19.37 4.33 1.02
CA ILE A 158 -20.77 4.15 1.41
C ILE A 158 -21.69 4.72 0.32
N LYS A 159 -21.41 5.93 -0.17
CA LYS A 159 -22.21 6.58 -1.21
C LYS A 159 -22.24 5.75 -2.51
N ARG A 160 -21.10 5.18 -2.91
CA ARG A 160 -21.00 4.37 -4.14
C ARG A 160 -21.61 2.97 -4.01
N THR A 161 -21.51 2.34 -2.83
CA THR A 161 -21.73 0.88 -2.70
C THR A 161 -22.82 0.49 -1.70
N GLY A 162 -23.28 1.43 -0.88
CA GLY A 162 -24.18 1.22 0.25
C GLY A 162 -23.54 0.47 1.43
N LYS A 163 -22.21 0.33 1.46
CA LYS A 163 -21.47 -0.43 2.48
C LYS A 163 -20.23 0.33 2.95
N ARG A 164 -19.82 0.08 4.19
CA ARG A 164 -18.52 0.52 4.70
C ARG A 164 -17.37 -0.25 3.99
N PRO A 165 -16.14 0.29 3.93
CA PRO A 165 -15.07 -0.28 3.12
C PRO A 165 -14.78 -1.77 3.39
N VAL A 166 -14.70 -2.22 4.65
CA VAL A 166 -14.44 -3.65 4.95
C VAL A 166 -15.58 -4.52 4.43
N PHE A 167 -16.84 -4.13 4.66
CA PHE A 167 -17.99 -4.92 4.19
C PHE A 167 -18.17 -4.87 2.66
N TYR A 168 -17.71 -3.81 2.02
CA TYR A 168 -17.63 -3.74 0.56
C TYR A 168 -16.60 -4.75 0.04
N LEU A 169 -15.36 -4.71 0.53
CA LEU A 169 -14.31 -5.66 0.13
C LEU A 169 -14.68 -7.12 0.47
N ASP A 170 -15.38 -7.34 1.58
CA ASP A 170 -15.85 -8.68 1.96
C ASP A 170 -16.92 -9.20 1.01
N ARG A 171 -17.83 -8.34 0.51
CA ARG A 171 -18.78 -8.70 -0.56
C ARG A 171 -18.05 -9.14 -1.82
N LEU A 172 -16.92 -8.51 -2.12
CA LEU A 172 -16.08 -8.86 -3.27
C LEU A 172 -15.24 -10.12 -3.06
N GLY A 173 -15.16 -10.62 -1.82
CA GLY A 173 -14.38 -11.80 -1.45
C GLY A 173 -12.91 -11.52 -1.11
N LEU A 174 -12.52 -10.25 -0.96
CA LEU A 174 -11.13 -9.83 -0.73
C LEU A 174 -10.70 -9.96 0.74
N ILE A 175 -11.63 -9.89 1.70
CA ILE A 175 -11.29 -9.98 3.13
C ILE A 175 -10.96 -11.44 3.48
N ASP A 176 -9.66 -11.73 3.53
CA ASP A 176 -9.06 -13.04 3.77
C ASP A 176 -7.61 -12.87 4.31
N LYS A 177 -6.95 -13.97 4.70
CA LYS A 177 -5.58 -13.99 5.22
C LYS A 177 -4.49 -13.50 4.27
N GLY A 178 -4.78 -13.45 2.97
CA GLY A 178 -3.88 -12.92 1.94
C GLY A 178 -3.90 -11.41 1.79
N LEU A 179 -4.84 -10.70 2.43
CA LEU A 179 -4.97 -9.25 2.33
C LEU A 179 -4.23 -8.54 3.47
N ILE A 180 -3.41 -7.55 3.10
CA ILE A 180 -2.69 -6.65 4.01
C ILE A 180 -3.26 -5.25 3.82
N ALA A 181 -3.88 -4.71 4.86
CA ALA A 181 -4.49 -3.38 4.84
C ALA A 181 -3.63 -2.38 5.62
N ALA A 182 -3.16 -1.32 4.95
CA ALA A 182 -2.51 -0.20 5.62
C ALA A 182 -3.54 0.79 6.18
N HIS A 183 -3.13 1.51 7.23
CA HIS A 183 -3.92 2.47 8.00
C HIS A 183 -4.99 1.83 8.88
N ALA A 184 -6.12 1.40 8.29
CA ALA A 184 -7.28 0.86 9.00
C ALA A 184 -7.77 1.76 10.17
N ILE A 185 -7.72 3.08 9.97
CA ILE A 185 -7.95 4.06 11.04
C ILE A 185 -9.39 4.04 11.52
N HIS A 186 -10.34 4.01 10.58
CA HIS A 186 -11.74 4.25 10.87
C HIS A 186 -12.56 2.95 10.87
N LEU A 187 -12.01 1.84 11.37
CA LEU A 187 -12.77 0.60 11.53
C LEU A 187 -13.70 0.67 12.74
N ASP A 188 -14.94 0.22 12.57
CA ASP A 188 -15.87 0.00 13.68
C ASP A 188 -15.72 -1.41 14.29
N GLU A 189 -16.38 -1.66 15.43
CA GLU A 189 -16.34 -2.94 16.14
C GLU A 189 -16.77 -4.14 15.26
N MET A 190 -17.76 -3.94 14.37
CA MET A 190 -18.23 -5.01 13.50
C MET A 190 -17.23 -5.31 12.38
N GLU A 191 -16.58 -4.28 11.84
CA GLU A 191 -15.49 -4.41 10.89
C GLU A 191 -14.29 -5.11 11.52
N ILE A 192 -13.88 -4.72 12.74
CA ILE A 192 -12.81 -5.38 13.51
C ILE A 192 -13.13 -6.87 13.71
N SER A 193 -14.35 -7.21 14.15
CA SER A 193 -14.78 -8.61 14.29
C SER A 193 -14.74 -9.36 12.96
N ARG A 194 -15.11 -8.70 11.86
CA ARG A 194 -15.14 -9.33 10.53
C ARG A 194 -13.74 -9.62 10.02
N VAL A 195 -12.82 -8.65 10.11
CA VAL A 195 -11.44 -8.83 9.63
C VAL A 195 -10.69 -9.88 10.45
N PHE A 196 -10.92 -9.94 11.77
CA PHE A 196 -10.38 -10.98 12.64
C PHE A 196 -10.80 -12.38 12.17
N LYS A 197 -12.11 -12.60 12.01
CA LYS A 197 -12.66 -13.90 11.58
C LYS A 197 -12.12 -14.38 10.22
N LYS A 198 -11.68 -13.44 9.38
CA LYS A 198 -11.16 -13.69 8.03
C LYS A 198 -9.64 -13.73 7.97
N GLY A 199 -8.95 -13.33 9.04
CA GLY A 199 -7.49 -13.35 9.14
C GLY A 199 -6.78 -12.24 8.36
N MET A 200 -7.48 -11.18 7.96
CA MET A 200 -6.86 -10.02 7.29
C MET A 200 -5.84 -9.37 8.23
N LYS A 201 -4.71 -8.93 7.68
CA LYS A 201 -3.61 -8.31 8.43
C LYS A 201 -3.68 -6.79 8.31
N ILE A 202 -3.25 -6.09 9.34
CA ILE A 202 -3.24 -4.62 9.38
C ILE A 202 -1.81 -4.12 9.53
N VAL A 203 -1.49 -3.02 8.85
CA VAL A 203 -0.26 -2.24 9.05
C VAL A 203 -0.64 -0.87 9.62
N HIS A 204 -0.26 -0.63 10.87
CA HIS A 204 -0.44 0.65 11.53
C HIS A 204 0.71 1.60 11.19
N VAL A 205 0.38 2.79 10.67
CA VAL A 205 1.35 3.81 10.25
C VAL A 205 1.13 5.12 11.03
N PRO A 206 1.45 5.15 12.34
CA PRO A 206 1.00 6.21 13.26
C PRO A 206 1.44 7.61 12.85
N GLU A 207 2.69 7.77 12.42
CA GLU A 207 3.23 9.10 12.11
C GLU A 207 2.55 9.72 10.89
N SER A 208 2.37 8.94 9.82
CA SER A 208 1.62 9.37 8.63
C SER A 208 0.17 9.70 8.96
N ASN A 209 -0.49 8.83 9.73
CA ASN A 209 -1.87 9.05 10.16
C ASN A 209 -2.04 10.39 10.90
N MET A 210 -1.07 10.73 11.77
CA MET A 210 -1.08 11.99 12.52
C MET A 210 -0.70 13.18 11.63
N LYS A 211 0.33 13.05 10.79
CA LYS A 211 0.84 14.13 9.94
C LYS A 211 -0.17 14.58 8.89
N LEU A 212 -0.96 13.65 8.34
CA LEU A 212 -2.00 13.95 7.35
C LEU A 212 -3.36 14.24 7.98
N CYS A 213 -3.45 14.28 9.31
CA CYS A 213 -4.70 14.43 10.07
C CYS A 213 -5.76 13.37 9.69
N ALA A 214 -5.32 12.15 9.37
CA ALA A 214 -6.18 11.07 8.93
C ALA A 214 -7.00 10.46 10.09
N GLY A 215 -6.40 10.41 11.30
CA GLY A 215 -7.06 10.04 12.54
C GLY A 215 -6.25 9.08 13.41
N ILE A 216 -6.88 8.56 14.46
CA ILE A 216 -6.26 7.64 15.44
C ILE A 216 -6.86 6.26 15.25
N ALA A 217 -6.05 5.28 14.82
CA ALA A 217 -6.51 3.91 14.64
C ALA A 217 -6.85 3.25 15.99
N PRO A 218 -7.93 2.45 16.10
CA PRO A 218 -8.31 1.74 17.33
C PRO A 218 -7.42 0.51 17.58
N ILE A 219 -6.10 0.71 17.63
CA ILE A 219 -5.09 -0.36 17.73
C ILE A 219 -5.30 -1.21 18.97
N ARG A 220 -5.67 -0.60 20.10
CA ARG A 220 -5.96 -1.34 21.34
C ARG A 220 -7.09 -2.35 21.12
N ASP A 221 -8.16 -1.95 20.44
CA ASP A 221 -9.31 -2.82 20.20
C ASP A 221 -8.97 -3.92 19.19
N MET A 222 -8.18 -3.57 18.16
CA MET A 222 -7.66 -4.54 17.18
C MET A 222 -6.79 -5.62 17.84
N VAL A 223 -5.84 -5.23 18.68
CA VAL A 223 -4.95 -6.16 19.39
C VAL A 223 -5.73 -7.01 20.39
N ASN A 224 -6.64 -6.41 21.15
CA ASN A 224 -7.50 -7.14 22.10
C ASN A 224 -8.42 -8.16 21.40
N ALA A 225 -8.88 -7.85 20.19
CA ALA A 225 -9.65 -8.77 19.36
C ALA A 225 -8.80 -9.89 18.72
N GLY A 226 -7.47 -9.83 18.83
CA GLY A 226 -6.55 -10.85 18.32
C GLY A 226 -6.12 -10.65 16.86
N LEU A 227 -6.27 -9.45 16.30
CA LEU A 227 -5.80 -9.17 14.94
C LEU A 227 -4.26 -9.18 14.89
N THR A 228 -3.72 -9.61 13.75
CA THR A 228 -2.30 -9.39 13.44
C THR A 228 -2.11 -7.96 12.96
N VAL A 229 -1.39 -7.16 13.76
CA VAL A 229 -1.07 -5.76 13.48
C VAL A 229 0.44 -5.60 13.39
N GLY A 230 0.94 -5.17 12.23
CA GLY A 230 2.32 -4.73 12.03
C GLY A 230 2.45 -3.21 12.12
N LEU A 231 3.69 -2.72 12.11
CA LEU A 231 4.01 -1.30 12.03
C LEU A 231 4.58 -0.96 10.65
N GLY A 232 4.41 0.28 10.23
CA GLY A 232 5.03 0.82 9.03
C GLY A 232 5.25 2.32 9.12
N THR A 233 6.13 2.84 8.27
CA THR A 233 6.50 4.26 8.24
C THR A 233 5.63 5.06 7.29
N ASP A 234 5.00 4.40 6.32
CA ASP A 234 4.52 5.00 5.06
C ASP A 234 5.68 5.69 4.30
N GLY A 235 5.38 6.50 3.29
CA GLY A 235 6.38 7.21 2.50
C GLY A 235 6.97 8.46 3.18
N CYS A 236 8.20 8.81 2.82
CA CYS A 236 8.89 10.00 3.36
C CYS A 236 8.23 11.35 3.03
N SER A 237 7.16 11.38 2.25
CA SER A 237 6.39 12.61 1.96
C SER A 237 5.26 12.85 2.97
N SER A 238 4.94 11.85 3.80
CA SER A 238 3.90 11.88 4.83
C SER A 238 4.41 11.46 6.21
N ASN A 239 5.72 11.26 6.39
CA ASN A 239 6.31 10.86 7.67
C ASN A 239 7.16 11.97 8.37
N ASN A 240 8.43 12.25 8.04
CA ASN A 240 9.16 12.17 6.77
C ASN A 240 10.53 11.42 6.85
N ASN A 241 10.66 10.43 7.73
CA ASN A 241 11.78 9.49 7.78
C ASN A 241 11.33 8.05 7.43
N LEU A 242 12.28 7.10 7.45
CA LEU A 242 12.01 5.65 7.42
C LEU A 242 12.49 5.00 8.72
N ASP A 243 12.24 5.67 9.83
CA ASP A 243 12.45 5.17 11.18
C ASP A 243 11.11 4.68 11.75
N TRP A 244 11.11 3.51 12.38
CA TRP A 244 9.92 2.93 12.99
C TRP A 244 9.93 2.99 14.52
N GLU A 245 11.08 3.36 15.13
CA GLU A 245 11.23 3.60 16.57
C GLU A 245 10.92 5.05 16.96
#